data_AF-A0A7J2TZI6-F1
#
_entry.id   AF-A0A7J2TZI6-F1
#
_cell.length_a   1.000
_cell.length_b   1.000
_cell.length_c   1.000
_cell.angle_alpha   90.00
_cell.angle_beta   90.00
_cell.angle_gamma   90.00
#
_symmetry.space_group_name_H-M   'P 1'
#
loop_
_entity.id
_entity.type
_entity.pdbx_description
1 polymer ?
#
loop_
_entity_poly.entity_id
_entity_poly.type
_entity_poly.pdbx_seq_one_letter_code
_entity_poly.pdbx_strand_id
1 'polypeptide(L)' 'MFKKIKEVLASYKRVLIIARKPDKEELVRTAKICLIGMGLIGLIGFVIYSFSILFLG' A
#
# COMPACT_ATOMS: atom_id res chain seq x y z
N MET A 1 -27.66 3.30 23.65
CA MET A 1 -26.40 2.67 23.17
C MET A 1 -26.45 2.31 21.68
N PHE A 2 -27.40 1.47 21.23
CA PHE A 2 -27.51 1.04 19.81
C PHE A 2 -27.79 2.17 18.79
N LYS A 3 -28.51 3.24 19.16
CA LYS A 3 -28.74 4.40 18.27
C LYS A 3 -27.45 5.09 17.82
N LYS A 4 -26.50 5.29 18.74
CA LYS A 4 -25.21 5.97 18.47
C LYS A 4 -24.36 5.22 17.45
N ILE A 5 -24.29 3.89 17.55
CA ILE A 5 -23.52 3.06 16.61
C ILE A 5 -24.10 3.17 15.20
N LYS A 6 -25.43 3.18 15.08
CA LYS A 6 -26.12 3.29 13.79
C LYS A 6 -25.87 4.64 13.12
N GLU A 7 -25.84 5.73 13.90
CA GLU A 7 -25.51 7.07 13.40
C GLU A 7 -24.05 7.17 12.97
N VAL A 8 -23.13 6.62 13.75
CA VAL A 8 -21.69 6.59 13.43
C VAL A 8 -21.44 5.79 12.14
N LEU A 9 -22.09 4.64 11.97
CA LEU A 9 -22.00 3.84 10.74
C LEU A 9 -22.56 4.59 9.52
N ALA A 10 -23.65 5.33 9.70
CA ALA A 10 -24.22 6.16 8.64
C ALA A 10 -23.29 7.30 8.23
N SER A 11 -22.58 7.91 9.19
CA SER A 11 -21.54 8.91 8.92
C SER A 11 -20.35 8.32 8.17
N TYR A 12 -19.82 7.16 8.57
CA TYR A 12 -18.75 6.49 7.82
C TYR A 12 -19.15 6.15 6.39
N LYS A 13 -20.39 5.71 6.18
CA LYS A 13 -20.91 5.43 4.83
C LYS A 13 -20.87 6.67 3.93
N ARG A 14 -21.23 7.85 4.45
CA ARG A 14 -21.16 9.12 3.68
C ARG A 14 -19.73 9.47 3.29
N VAL A 15 -18.77 9.28 4.20
CA VAL A 15 -17.36 9.53 3.94
C VAL A 15 -16.82 8.59 2.84
N LEU A 16 -17.15 7.31 2.92
CA LEU A 16 -16.74 6.32 1.92
C LEU A 16 -17.35 6.58 0.53
N ILE A 17 -18.56 7.14 0.45
CA ILE A 17 -19.21 7.51 -0.82
C ILE A 17 -18.54 8.74 -1.45
N ILE A 18 -18.06 9.68 -0.63
CA ILE A 18 -17.35 10.88 -1.08
C ILE A 18 -15.91 10.60 -1.49
N ALA A 19 -15.31 9.52 -1.00
CA ALA A 19 -13.99 9.09 -1.44
C ALA A 19 -14.02 8.79 -2.95
N ARG A 20 -13.26 9.57 -3.72
CA ARG A 20 -13.13 9.38 -5.18
C ARG A 20 -12.52 8.00 -5.43
N LYS A 21 -13.25 7.13 -6.14
CA LYS A 21 -12.68 5.87 -6.61
C LYS A 21 -11.51 6.22 -7.54
N PRO A 22 -10.30 5.69 -7.28
CA PRO A 22 -9.14 6.02 -8.09
C PRO A 22 -9.36 5.55 -9.53
N ASP A 23 -8.91 6.37 -10.48
CA ASP A 23 -8.98 6.00 -11.89
C ASP A 23 -8.02 4.84 -12.19
N LYS A 24 -8.34 4.02 -13.20
CA LYS A 24 -7.45 2.92 -13.62
C LYS A 24 -6.04 3.42 -13.94
N GLU A 25 -5.91 4.61 -14.49
CA GLU A 25 -4.62 5.19 -14.84
C GLU A 25 -3.85 5.66 -13.59
N GLU A 26 -4.52 6.30 -12.63
CA GLU A 26 -3.93 6.70 -11.34
C GLU A 26 -3.45 5.46 -10.56
N LEU A 27 -4.23 4.37 -10.57
CA LEU A 27 -3.85 3.09 -9.97
C LEU A 27 -2.60 2.51 -10.60
N VAL A 28 -2.53 2.44 -11.94
CA VAL A 28 -1.38 1.86 -12.65
C VAL A 28 -0.12 2.70 -12.43
N ARG A 29 -0.24 4.03 -12.48
CA ARG A 29 0.88 4.95 -12.22
C ARG A 29 1.43 4.76 -10.80
N THR A 30 0.54 4.72 -9.81
CA THR A 30 0.92 4.52 -8.39
C THR A 30 1.55 3.14 -8.18
N ALA A 31 0.92 2.09 -8.71
CA ALA A 31 1.44 0.73 -8.63
C ALA A 31 2.83 0.63 -9.26
N LYS A 32 3.07 1.25 -10.42
CA LYS A 32 4.37 1.27 -11.08
C LYS A 32 5.46 1.91 -10.21
N ILE A 33 5.16 3.05 -9.58
CA ILE A 33 6.09 3.74 -8.67
C ILE A 33 6.38 2.89 -7.44
N CYS A 34 5.34 2.29 -6.83
CA CYS A 34 5.50 1.38 -5.70
C CYS A 34 6.34 0.15 -6.05
N LEU A 35 6.12 -0.45 -7.22
CA LEU A 35 6.88 -1.61 -7.71
C LEU A 35 8.35 -1.26 -7.95
N ILE A 36 8.63 -0.07 -8.48
CA ILE A 36 10.01 0.42 -8.65
C ILE A 36 10.68 0.59 -7.28
N GLY A 37 9.99 1.20 -6.31
CA GLY A 37 10.52 1.39 -4.95
C GLY A 37 10.78 0.07 -4.23
N MET A 38 9.82 -0.86 -4.25
CA MET A 38 9.97 -2.20 -3.68
C MET A 38 11.07 -2.98 -4.38
N GLY A 39 11.14 -2.89 -5.71
CA GLY A 39 12.19 -3.52 -6.51
C GLY A 39 13.58 -3.03 -6.10
N LEU A 40 13.78 -1.72 -6.01
CA LEU A 40 15.06 -1.12 -5.62
C LEU A 40 15.50 -1.53 -4.21
N ILE A 41 14.60 -1.39 -3.22
CA ILE A 41 14.92 -1.74 -1.83
C ILE A 41 15.19 -3.24 -1.70
N GLY A 42 14.37 -4.07 -2.37
CA GLY A 42 14.55 -5.51 -2.42
C GLY A 42 15.87 -5.92 -3.07
N LEU A 43 16.28 -5.26 -4.15
CA LEU A 43 17.55 -5.52 -4.83
C LEU A 43 18.74 -5.17 -3.95
N ILE A 44 18.69 -4.04 -3.25
CA ILE A 44 19.75 -3.63 -2.32
C ILE A 44 19.88 -4.64 -1.18
N GLY A 45 18.77 -5.03 -0.56
CA GLY A 45 18.76 -6.04 0.49
C GLY A 45 19.23 -7.41 -0.01
N PHE A 46 18.81 -7.80 -1.22
CA PHE A 46 19.22 -9.04 -1.87
C PHE A 46 20.73 -9.05 -2.12
N VAL A 47 21.29 -7.98 -2.67
CA VAL A 47 22.74 -7.86 -2.92
C VAL A 47 23.52 -8.00 -1.61
N ILE A 48 23.12 -7.29 -0.54
CA ILE A 48 23.77 -7.39 0.77
C ILE A 48 23.70 -8.82 1.32
N TYR A 49 22.54 -9.47 1.23
CA TYR A 49 22.37 -10.84 1.68
C TYR A 49 23.20 -11.84 0.86
N SER A 50 23.21 -11.70 -0.47
CA SER A 50 24.00 -12.52 -1.39
C SER A 50 25.51 -12.38 -1.13
N PHE A 51 26.00 -11.17 -0.85
CA PHE A 51 27.40 -10.98 -0.47
C PHE A 51 27.71 -11.54 0.92
N SER A 52 26.81 -11.37 1.88
CA SER A 52 26.97 -11.91 3.23
C SER A 52 27.08 -13.44 3.20
N ILE A 53 26.21 -14.12 2.46
CA ILE A 53 26.23 -15.58 2.38
C ILE A 53 27.42 -16.12 1.59
N LEU A 54 27.91 -15.38 0.58
CA LEU A 54 29.09 -15.77 -0.18
C LEU A 54 30.38 -15.65 0.64
N PHE A 55 30.48 -14.67 1.54
CA PHE A 55 31.68 -14.40 2.31
C PHE A 55 31.71 -15.11 3.66
N LEU A 56 30.54 -15.39 4.25
CA LEU A 56 30.40 -16.11 5.52
C LEU A 56 30.27 -17.63 5.34
N GLY A 57 29.98 -18.09 4.12
CA GLY A 57 29.85 -19.50 3.73
C GLY A 57 31.15 -20.12 3.22
#